data_AF-A0A4Q3WTN2-F1
#
_entry.id   AF-A0A4Q3WTN2-F1
#
_cell.length_a   1.000
_cell.length_b   1.000
_cell.length_c   1.000
_cell.angle_alpha   90.00
_cell.angle_beta   90.00
_cell.angle_gamma   90.00
#
_symmetry.space_group_name_H-M   'P 1'
#
loop_
_entity.id
_entity.type
_entity.pdbx_description
1 polymer ?
#
loop_
_entity_poly.entity_id
_entity_poly.type
_entity_poly.pdbx_seq_one_letter_code
_entity_poly.pdbx_strand_id
1 'polypeptide(L)'
;MTNFRWRMLAAASLIVAIFVGLVGYSMRVAPRMQFDSKIALNEFLVRCQNHDYKGARQFLNSALTTDISETLLRSKWAEFEAKNGKIRNWKPADLSINGFQGSVCVFPPFVDFRHAVFGAKGTGTIIYIRMAPENGDWKLERFSFLR
;
A
#
# COMPACT_ATOMS: atom_id res chain seq x y z
N MET A 1 -38.68 9.21 36.42
CA MET A 1 -37.96 9.64 35.19
C MET A 1 -36.44 9.80 35.37
N THR A 2 -35.86 9.47 36.53
CA THR A 2 -34.43 9.62 36.83
C THR A 2 -33.53 8.52 36.23
N ASN A 3 -34.02 7.28 36.11
CA ASN A 3 -33.23 6.16 35.56
C ASN A 3 -32.88 6.27 34.07
N PHE A 4 -33.68 6.99 33.29
CA PHE A 4 -33.46 7.09 31.84
C PHE A 4 -32.30 8.02 31.48
N ARG A 5 -32.16 9.16 32.18
CA ARG A 5 -31.08 10.14 31.96
C ARG A 5 -29.71 9.56 32.33
N TRP A 6 -29.62 8.81 33.42
CA TRP A 6 -28.38 8.13 33.82
C TRP A 6 -27.96 7.02 32.85
N ARG A 7 -28.91 6.25 32.32
CA ARG A 7 -28.64 5.24 31.29
C ARG A 7 -28.18 5.88 29.97
N MET A 8 -28.77 7.00 29.57
CA MET A 8 -28.32 7.76 28.40
C MET A 8 -26.92 8.34 28.58
N LEU A 9 -26.60 8.90 29.75
CA LEU A 9 -25.26 9.38 30.07
C LEU A 9 -24.23 8.25 30.05
N ALA A 10 -24.52 7.12 30.70
CA ALA A 10 -23.64 5.95 30.70
C ALA A 10 -23.40 5.39 29.29
N ALA A 11 -24.45 5.33 28.45
CA ALA A 11 -24.34 4.91 27.07
C ALA A 11 -23.49 5.88 26.23
N ALA A 12 -23.70 7.19 26.39
CA ALA A 12 -22.90 8.21 25.72
C ALA A 12 -21.42 8.13 26.13
N SER A 13 -21.13 7.96 27.42
CA SER A 13 -19.76 7.80 27.93
C SER A 13 -19.09 6.54 27.38
N LEU A 14 -19.81 5.42 27.28
CA LEU A 14 -19.29 4.18 26.70
C LEU A 14 -18.97 4.36 25.22
N ILE A 15 -19.85 5.00 24.46
CA ILE A 15 -19.63 5.32 23.05
C ILE A 15 -18.36 6.17 22.90
N VAL A 16 -18.23 7.26 23.67
CA VAL A 16 -17.04 8.12 23.64
C VAL A 16 -15.78 7.33 23.99
N ALA A 17 -15.80 6.47 25.02
CA ALA A 17 -14.65 5.66 25.39
C ALA A 17 -14.22 4.69 24.27
N ILE A 18 -15.18 4.05 23.59
CA ILE A 18 -14.91 3.17 22.44
C ILE A 18 -14.29 3.97 21.29
N PHE A 19 -14.87 5.12 20.93
CA PHE A 19 -14.36 5.96 19.85
C PHE A 19 -12.96 6.51 20.16
N VAL A 20 -12.71 6.99 21.37
CA VAL A 20 -11.39 7.46 21.79
C VAL A 20 -10.38 6.32 21.77
N GLY A 21 -10.75 5.14 22.25
CA GLY A 21 -9.91 3.94 22.17
C GLY A 21 -9.56 3.56 20.72
N LEU A 22 -10.55 3.56 19.83
CA LEU A 22 -10.38 3.23 18.42
C LEU A 22 -9.51 4.26 17.69
N VAL A 23 -9.73 5.55 17.92
CA VAL A 23 -8.94 6.64 17.35
C VAL A 23 -7.50 6.57 17.86
N GLY A 24 -7.31 6.42 19.17
CA GLY A 24 -5.98 6.28 19.78
C GLY A 24 -5.22 5.06 19.27
N TYR A 25 -5.89 3.91 19.12
CA TYR A 25 -5.30 2.72 18.50
C TYR A 25 -4.89 3.00 17.04
N SER A 26 -5.77 3.59 16.25
CA SER A 26 -5.53 3.89 14.83
C SER A 26 -4.34 4.84 14.65
N MET A 27 -4.24 5.89 15.46
CA MET A 27 -3.11 6.84 15.44
C MET A 27 -1.78 6.17 15.79
N ARG A 28 -1.78 5.13 16.63
CA ARG A 28 -0.58 4.38 17.01
C ARG A 28 -0.16 3.37 15.94
N VAL A 29 -1.12 2.69 15.33
CA VAL A 29 -0.87 1.56 14.43
C VAL A 29 -0.65 2.00 12.99
N ALA A 30 -1.39 3.01 12.51
CA ALA A 30 -1.32 3.45 11.12
C ALA A 30 0.10 3.86 10.65
N PRO A 31 0.89 4.62 11.45
CA PRO A 31 2.27 4.96 11.06
C PRO A 31 3.17 3.73 10.89
N ARG A 32 2.99 2.71 11.75
CA ARG A 32 3.76 1.46 11.67
C ARG A 32 3.38 0.65 10.45
N MET A 33 2.07 0.49 10.19
CA MET A 33 1.57 -0.18 8.99
C MET A 33 2.14 0.47 7.71
N GLN A 34 2.12 1.80 7.65
CA GLN A 34 2.67 2.54 6.51
C GLN A 34 4.17 2.33 6.34
N PHE A 35 4.93 2.30 7.44
CA PHE A 35 6.36 2.06 7.41
C PHE A 35 6.71 0.64 6.96
N ASP A 36 6.14 -0.38 7.61
CA ASP A 36 6.43 -1.79 7.34
C ASP A 36 6.02 -2.19 5.91
N SER A 37 4.85 -1.74 5.46
CA SER A 37 4.37 -1.98 4.09
C SER A 37 5.23 -1.28 3.04
N LYS A 38 5.78 -0.09 3.34
CA LYS A 38 6.69 0.63 2.44
C LYS A 38 8.03 -0.10 2.30
N ILE A 39 8.53 -0.74 3.35
CA ILE A 39 9.75 -1.57 3.27
C ILE A 39 9.53 -2.74 2.30
N ALA A 40 8.47 -3.53 2.52
CA ALA A 40 8.15 -4.66 1.65
C ALA A 40 7.93 -4.23 0.19
N LEU A 41 7.26 -3.10 -0.02
CA LEU A 41 7.08 -2.53 -1.35
C LEU A 41 8.41 -2.13 -2.01
N ASN A 42 9.30 -1.45 -1.28
CA ASN A 42 10.60 -1.06 -1.81
C ASN A 42 11.43 -2.29 -2.21
N GLU A 43 11.41 -3.36 -1.41
CA GLU A 43 12.09 -4.61 -1.76
C GLU A 43 11.54 -5.25 -3.04
N PHE A 44 10.21 -5.28 -3.20
CA PHE A 44 9.57 -5.73 -4.45
C PHE A 44 10.06 -4.93 -5.66
N LEU A 45 10.08 -3.59 -5.56
CA LEU A 45 10.50 -2.72 -6.64
C LEU A 45 11.98 -2.90 -6.99
N VAL A 46 12.85 -2.99 -5.99
CA VAL A 46 14.29 -3.23 -6.18
C VAL A 46 14.54 -4.56 -6.88
N ARG A 47 13.80 -5.62 -6.51
CA ARG A 47 13.91 -6.92 -7.18
C ARG A 47 13.47 -6.85 -8.64
N CYS A 48 12.35 -6.17 -8.93
CA CYS A 48 11.91 -5.93 -10.29
C CYS A 48 12.95 -5.14 -11.12
N GLN A 49 13.58 -4.11 -10.52
CA GLN A 49 14.67 -3.33 -11.14
C GLN A 49 15.93 -4.16 -11.42
N ASN A 50 16.20 -5.14 -10.57
CA ASN A 50 17.31 -6.09 -10.74
C ASN A 50 16.95 -7.27 -11.66
N HIS A 51 15.75 -7.28 -12.25
CA HIS A 51 15.19 -8.36 -13.05
C HIS A 51 15.08 -9.71 -12.30
N ASP A 52 15.09 -9.69 -10.96
CA ASP A 52 14.81 -10.84 -10.09
C ASP A 52 13.30 -11.02 -9.92
N TYR A 53 12.63 -11.45 -11.00
CA TYR A 53 11.18 -11.62 -11.01
C TYR A 53 10.71 -12.79 -10.14
N LYS A 54 11.53 -13.84 -10.01
CA LYS A 54 11.27 -14.96 -9.12
C LYS A 54 11.23 -14.52 -7.66
N GLY A 55 12.22 -13.73 -7.22
CA GLY A 55 12.23 -13.16 -5.88
C GLY A 55 11.14 -12.11 -5.68
N ALA A 56 10.87 -11.26 -6.68
CA ALA A 56 9.81 -10.26 -6.60
C ALA A 56 8.42 -10.89 -6.35
N ARG A 57 8.15 -12.07 -6.92
CA ARG A 57 6.88 -12.77 -6.71
C ARG A 57 6.62 -13.17 -5.26
N GLN A 58 7.65 -13.27 -4.42
CA GLN A 58 7.47 -13.58 -2.98
C GLN A 58 6.72 -12.48 -2.21
N PHE A 59 6.64 -11.27 -2.78
CA PHE A 59 5.91 -10.14 -2.21
C PHE A 59 4.47 -10.08 -2.71
N LEU A 60 4.08 -10.89 -3.69
CA LEU A 60 2.69 -10.99 -4.11
C LEU A 60 1.92 -11.82 -3.07
N ASN A 61 0.65 -11.47 -2.84
CA ASN A 61 -0.21 -12.32 -2.04
C ASN A 61 -0.53 -13.63 -2.78
N SER A 62 -1.15 -14.57 -2.08
CA SER A 62 -1.54 -15.88 -2.62
C SER A 62 -2.38 -15.78 -3.92
N ALA A 63 -3.34 -14.86 -3.97
CA ALA A 63 -4.19 -14.64 -5.15
C ALA A 63 -3.36 -14.14 -6.35
N LEU A 64 -2.62 -13.04 -6.21
CA LEU A 64 -1.78 -12.49 -7.28
C LEU A 64 -0.66 -13.43 -7.71
N THR A 65 -0.13 -14.25 -6.80
CA THR A 65 0.90 -15.24 -7.15
C THR A 65 0.36 -16.27 -8.14
N THR A 66 -0.93 -16.61 -8.03
CA THR A 66 -1.61 -17.55 -8.94
C THR A 66 -1.85 -16.90 -10.31
N ASP A 67 -2.28 -15.64 -10.32
CA ASP A 67 -2.61 -14.91 -11.55
C ASP A 67 -1.39 -14.39 -12.31
N ILE A 68 -0.34 -14.00 -11.58
CA ILE A 68 0.87 -13.37 -12.12
C ILE A 68 2.02 -14.37 -12.11
N SER A 69 2.23 -15.01 -13.27
CA SER A 69 3.42 -15.81 -13.52
C SER A 69 4.68 -14.95 -13.61
N GLU A 70 5.85 -15.57 -13.43
CA GLU A 70 7.14 -14.88 -13.60
C GLU A 70 7.29 -14.28 -14.99
N THR A 71 6.89 -15.03 -16.01
CA THR A 71 6.91 -14.58 -17.41
C THR A 71 6.00 -13.39 -17.64
N LEU A 72 4.81 -13.39 -17.03
CA LEU A 72 3.86 -12.28 -17.14
C LEU A 72 4.39 -11.02 -16.44
N LEU A 73 4.92 -11.16 -15.23
CA LEU A 73 5.54 -10.05 -14.49
C LEU A 73 6.69 -9.43 -15.29
N ARG A 74 7.57 -10.27 -15.83
CA ARG A 74 8.66 -9.85 -16.71
C ARG A 74 8.16 -9.10 -17.94
N SER A 75 7.14 -9.63 -18.62
CA SER A 75 6.57 -9.02 -19.82
C SER A 75 5.97 -7.64 -19.51
N LYS A 76 5.18 -7.53 -18.44
CA LYS A 76 4.58 -6.27 -18.01
C LYS A 76 5.62 -5.24 -17.60
N TRP A 77 6.66 -5.67 -16.90
CA TRP A 77 7.77 -4.79 -16.51
C TRP A 77 8.56 -4.30 -17.73
N ALA A 78 8.85 -5.19 -18.69
CA ALA A 78 9.55 -4.83 -19.92
C ALA A 78 8.74 -3.88 -20.81
N GLU A 79 7.42 -4.11 -20.95
CA GLU A 79 6.50 -3.19 -21.65
C GLU A 79 6.54 -1.80 -21.03
N PHE A 80 6.50 -1.76 -19.69
CA PHE A 80 6.58 -0.54 -18.92
C PHE A 80 7.91 0.20 -19.11
N GLU A 81 9.04 -0.50 -19.07
CA GLU A 81 10.37 0.06 -19.35
C GLU A 81 10.52 0.54 -20.79
N ALA A 82 9.96 -0.16 -21.78
CA ALA A 82 10.02 0.26 -23.17
C ALA A 82 9.32 1.61 -23.39
N LYS A 83 8.14 1.77 -22.74
CA LYS A 83 7.35 2.99 -22.80
C LYS A 83 8.05 4.17 -22.10
N ASN A 84 8.56 3.96 -20.89
CA ASN A 84 9.00 5.03 -20.01
C ASN A 84 10.53 5.18 -19.88
N GLY A 85 11.32 4.24 -20.44
CA GLY A 85 12.75 4.13 -20.22
C GLY A 85 13.10 3.22 -19.03
N LYS A 86 14.38 2.84 -18.91
CA LYS A 86 14.86 1.92 -17.85
C LYS A 86 14.61 2.51 -16.46
N ILE A 87 14.17 1.65 -15.53
CA ILE A 87 13.72 2.08 -14.19
C ILE A 87 14.89 2.34 -13.22
N ARG A 88 16.12 1.97 -13.59
CA ARG A 88 17.32 2.12 -12.74
C ARG A 88 17.59 3.55 -12.22
N ASN A 89 17.08 4.58 -12.90
CA ASN A 89 17.27 5.99 -12.50
C ASN A 89 15.98 6.66 -12.00
N TRP A 90 14.93 5.88 -11.76
CA TRP A 90 13.63 6.43 -11.41
C TRP A 90 13.59 6.79 -9.93
N LYS A 91 13.49 8.08 -9.64
CA LYS A 91 13.24 8.54 -8.27
C LYS A 91 11.74 8.44 -8.01
N PRO A 92 11.29 7.78 -6.92
CA PRO A 92 9.93 7.95 -6.47
C PRO A 92 9.75 9.45 -6.22
N ALA A 93 8.84 10.08 -6.96
CA ALA A 93 8.51 11.45 -6.64
C ALA A 93 7.77 11.41 -5.30
N ASP A 94 8.36 12.00 -4.26
CA ASP A 94 7.69 12.22 -2.98
C ASP A 94 6.72 13.39 -3.20
N LEU A 95 5.69 13.12 -4.00
CA LEU A 95 4.59 14.05 -4.17
C LEU A 95 3.79 13.99 -2.87
N SER A 96 4.17 14.83 -1.90
CA SER A 96 3.31 15.23 -0.79
C SER A 96 2.18 16.15 -1.29
N ILE A 97 1.56 15.78 -2.41
CA ILE A 97 0.26 16.32 -2.78
C ILE A 97 -0.71 15.69 -1.78
N ASN A 98 -1.45 16.51 -1.04
CA ASN A 98 -2.51 16.08 -0.11
C ASN A 98 -3.27 14.86 -0.70
N GLY A 99 -3.09 13.68 -0.11
CA GLY A 99 -3.70 12.42 -0.57
C GLY A 99 -2.81 11.40 -1.31
N PHE A 100 -1.49 11.64 -1.47
CA PHE A 100 -0.54 10.70 -2.11
C PHE A 100 0.42 9.99 -1.14
N GLN A 101 0.48 10.39 0.13
CA GLN A 101 1.07 9.55 1.18
C GLN A 101 0.11 8.39 1.43
N GLY A 102 0.62 7.16 1.36
CA GLY A 102 -0.24 5.99 1.25
C GLY A 102 -1.43 5.96 2.21
N SER A 103 -2.61 5.64 1.70
CA SER A 103 -3.85 5.63 2.50
C SER A 103 -3.87 4.36 3.34
N VAL A 104 -3.81 4.54 4.67
CA VAL A 104 -3.86 3.42 5.62
C VAL A 104 -5.31 3.19 6.04
N CYS A 105 -5.79 1.97 5.85
CA CYS A 105 -6.99 1.47 6.49
C CYS A 105 -6.59 0.48 7.57
N VAL A 106 -7.11 0.66 8.79
CA VAL A 106 -6.80 -0.22 9.93
C VAL A 106 -7.78 -1.41 9.97
N PHE A 107 -8.97 -1.29 9.36
CA PHE A 107 -9.99 -2.33 9.38
C PHE A 107 -10.86 -2.32 8.10
N PRO A 108 -10.70 -3.30 7.18
CA PRO A 108 -9.63 -4.30 7.14
C PRO A 108 -8.24 -3.66 6.93
N PRO A 109 -7.15 -4.28 7.43
CA PRO A 109 -5.83 -3.67 7.35
C PRO A 109 -5.30 -3.65 5.92
N PHE A 110 -5.08 -2.47 5.35
CA PHE A 110 -4.38 -2.31 4.08
C PHE A 110 -3.71 -0.93 3.97
N VAL A 111 -2.74 -0.81 3.07
CA VAL A 111 -2.08 0.46 2.72
C VAL A 111 -2.05 0.63 1.21
N ASP A 112 -2.64 1.72 0.71
CA ASP A 112 -2.65 2.07 -0.70
C ASP A 112 -1.52 3.05 -1.01
N PHE A 113 -0.55 2.67 -1.83
CA PHE A 113 0.52 3.53 -2.33
C PHE A 113 0.22 4.02 -3.75
N ARG A 114 0.51 5.30 -4.00
CA ARG A 114 0.48 5.91 -5.33
C ARG A 114 1.85 6.53 -5.61
N HIS A 115 2.63 5.87 -6.46
CA HIS A 115 3.95 6.36 -6.85
C HIS A 115 3.90 7.00 -8.22
N ALA A 116 4.03 8.32 -8.27
CA ALA A 116 4.35 8.97 -9.52
C ALA A 116 5.81 8.69 -9.86
N VAL A 117 6.04 8.23 -11.09
CA VAL A 117 7.38 7.94 -11.57
C VAL A 117 7.60 8.57 -12.92
N PHE A 118 8.73 9.25 -13.07
CA PHE A 118 9.07 10.00 -14.26
C PHE A 118 10.22 9.31 -14.98
N GLY A 119 9.95 8.92 -16.21
CA GLY A 119 10.89 8.27 -17.11
C GLY A 119 11.88 9.24 -17.72
N ALA A 120 13.03 8.71 -18.18
CA ALA A 120 14.06 9.49 -18.88
C ALA A 120 13.56 10.13 -20.18
N LYS A 121 12.45 9.64 -20.73
CA LYS A 121 11.77 10.20 -21.91
C LYS A 121 10.81 11.36 -21.59
N GLY A 122 10.78 11.83 -20.34
CA GLY A 122 9.85 12.88 -19.89
C GLY A 122 8.41 12.39 -19.68
N THR A 123 8.16 11.08 -19.77
CA THR A 123 6.84 10.49 -19.51
C THR A 123 6.65 10.26 -18.01
N GLY A 124 5.57 10.77 -17.44
CA GLY A 124 5.10 10.39 -16.10
C GLY A 124 4.22 9.15 -16.18
N THR A 125 4.33 8.23 -15.22
CA THR A 125 3.36 7.15 -14.99
C THR A 125 3.10 7.05 -13.50
N ILE A 126 1.86 6.80 -13.12
CA ILE A 126 1.50 6.54 -11.72
C ILE A 126 1.42 5.03 -11.53
N ILE A 127 2.09 4.51 -10.51
CA ILE A 127 1.97 3.13 -10.09
C ILE A 127 1.05 3.11 -8.87
N TYR A 128 -0.08 2.43 -8.98
CA TYR A 128 -0.97 2.19 -7.86
C TYR A 128 -0.73 0.79 -7.32
N ILE A 129 -0.51 0.72 -6.01
CA ILE A 129 -0.19 -0.52 -5.31
C ILE A 129 -0.97 -0.57 -4.02
N ARG A 130 -1.60 -1.71 -3.73
CA ARG A 130 -2.19 -1.98 -2.44
C ARG A 130 -1.40 -3.06 -1.74
N MET A 131 -0.97 -2.77 -0.52
CA MET A 131 -0.35 -3.72 0.39
C MET A 131 -1.37 -4.17 1.43
N ALA A 132 -1.44 -5.46 1.71
CA ALA A 132 -2.25 -6.04 2.78
C ALA A 132 -1.42 -7.07 3.56
N PRO A 133 -1.66 -7.24 4.87
CA PRO A 133 -0.98 -8.27 5.64
C PRO A 133 -1.54 -9.65 5.27
N GLU A 134 -0.64 -10.60 5.00
CA GLU A 134 -0.95 -12.01 4.77
C GLU A 134 0.06 -12.84 5.57
N ASN A 135 -0.43 -13.66 6.51
CA ASN A 135 0.41 -14.52 7.38
C ASN A 135 1.52 -13.79 8.15
N GLY A 136 1.30 -12.52 8.53
CA GLY A 136 2.26 -11.71 9.28
C GLY A 136 3.22 -10.88 8.41
N ASP A 137 3.22 -11.08 7.10
CA ASP A 137 4.01 -10.32 6.14
C ASP A 137 3.14 -9.33 5.35
N TRP A 138 3.72 -8.21 4.93
CA TRP A 138 3.06 -7.31 3.98
C TRP A 138 3.22 -7.82 2.56
N LYS A 139 2.09 -8.10 1.89
CA LYS A 139 2.04 -8.57 0.51
C LYS A 139 1.29 -7.60 -0.39
N LEU A 140 1.64 -7.57 -1.67
CA LEU A 140 0.89 -6.88 -2.70
C LEU A 140 -0.44 -7.60 -2.90
N GLU A 141 -1.55 -6.91 -2.66
CA GLU A 141 -2.90 -7.35 -2.97
C GLU A 141 -3.33 -6.87 -4.37
N ARG A 142 -2.88 -5.66 -4.76
CA ARG A 142 -3.17 -5.08 -6.07
C ARG A 142 -1.96 -4.33 -6.61
N PHE A 143 -1.77 -4.41 -7.92
CA PHE A 143 -0.67 -3.77 -8.62
C PHE A 143 -1.11 -3.33 -10.02
N SER A 144 -0.95 -2.03 -10.34
CA SER A 144 -1.32 -1.50 -11.65
C SER A 144 -0.52 -0.26 -12.05
N PHE A 145 -0.25 -0.15 -13.36
CA PHE A 145 0.32 1.04 -13.97
C PHE A 145 -0.81 1.91 -14.54
N LEU A 146 -1.04 3.08 -13.97
CA LEU A 146 -2.05 4.06 -14.36
C LEU A 146 -1.42 5.08 -15.33
N ARG A 147 -2.07 5.30 -16.49
CA ARG A 147 -1.63 6.28 -17.50
C ARG A 147 -1.93 7.71 -17.08
#